data_AF-A0AAE9YVK1-F1
#
_entry.id   AF-A0AAE9YVK1-F1
#
_cell.length_a   1.000
_cell.length_b   1.000
_cell.length_c   1.000
_cell.angle_alpha   90.00
_cell.angle_beta   90.00
_cell.angle_gamma   90.00
#
_symmetry.space_group_name_H-M   'P 1'
#
loop_
_entity.id
_entity.type
_entity.pdbx_description
1 polymer ?
#
loop_
_entity_poly.entity_id
_entity_poly.type
_entity_poly.pdbx_seq_one_letter_code
_entity_poly.pdbx_strand_id
1 'polypeptide(L)'
;MPKIKIVHDRNTQDYARVRITNETREELLCYVAINGYKIKFRLPPLNSSKWYKATDTRFNSSHFSTWCDYMELYPQYQKKRF
;
A
#
# COMPACT_ATOMS: atom_id res chain seq x y z
N MET A 1 14.20 -3.74 -4.88
CA MET A 1 12.98 -3.16 -4.28
C MET A 1 12.89 -1.70 -4.69
N PRO A 2 11.72 -1.23 -5.15
CA PRO A 2 11.53 0.13 -5.62
C PRO A 2 11.62 1.14 -4.48
N LYS A 3 11.97 2.40 -4.81
CA LYS A 3 12.00 3.49 -3.83
C LYS A 3 10.58 3.92 -3.48
N ILE A 4 10.18 3.67 -2.24
CA ILE A 4 8.86 4.03 -1.71
C ILE A 4 9.00 4.73 -0.36
N LYS A 5 8.04 5.60 -0.06
CA LYS A 5 7.88 6.20 1.26
C LYS A 5 6.60 5.69 1.90
N ILE A 6 6.71 5.22 3.13
CA ILE A 6 5.57 4.72 3.92
C ILE A 6 5.30 5.72 5.03
N VAL A 7 4.04 6.16 5.14
CA VAL A 7 3.58 7.03 6.22
C VAL A 7 2.49 6.31 7.00
N HIS A 8 2.67 6.23 8.31
CA HIS A 8 1.67 5.76 9.25
C HIS A 8 1.04 6.94 9.98
N ASP A 9 -0.25 6.82 10.27
CA ASP A 9 -1.00 7.83 11.00
C ASP A 9 -2.22 7.18 11.67
N ARG A 10 -3.00 7.95 12.42
CA ARG A 10 -4.34 7.58 12.87
C ARG A 10 -5.36 8.57 12.31
N ASN A 11 -6.56 8.08 11.98
CA ASN A 11 -7.64 8.98 11.56
C ASN A 11 -8.34 9.62 12.77
N THR A 12 -9.34 10.45 12.53
CA THR A 12 -10.13 11.13 13.59
C THR A 12 -10.92 10.18 14.49
N GLN A 13 -11.02 8.89 14.14
CA GLN A 13 -11.69 7.83 14.88
C GLN A 13 -10.69 6.86 15.52
N ASP A 14 -9.40 7.25 15.56
CA ASP A 14 -8.28 6.49 16.14
C ASP A 14 -7.92 5.17 15.41
N TYR A 15 -8.47 4.93 14.22
CA TYR A 15 -8.03 3.79 13.39
C TYR A 15 -6.67 4.07 12.79
N ALA A 16 -5.73 3.15 13.02
CA ALA A 16 -4.43 3.18 12.36
C ALA A 16 -4.59 3.11 10.84
N ARG A 17 -3.80 3.90 10.11
CA ARG A 17 -3.82 3.97 8.65
C ARG A 17 -2.41 4.08 8.08
N VAL A 18 -2.25 3.61 6.85
CA VAL A 18 -0.99 3.68 6.09
C VAL A 18 -1.22 4.28 4.71
N ARG A 19 -0.25 5.08 4.25
CA ARG A 19 -0.17 5.59 2.89
C ARG A 19 1.21 5.29 2.32
N ILE A 20 1.24 4.82 1.07
CA ILE A 20 2.47 4.48 0.37
C ILE A 20 2.63 5.47 -0.78
N THR A 21 3.79 6.09 -0.89
CA THR A 21 4.16 6.97 -1.99
C THR A 21 5.23 6.29 -2.84
N ASN A 22 4.97 6.19 -4.14
CA ASN A 22 5.95 5.74 -5.11
C ASN A 22 6.85 6.92 -5.47
N GLU A 23 8.14 6.81 -5.19
CA GLU A 23 9.14 7.83 -5.52
C GLU A 23 9.92 7.48 -6.81
N THR A 24 9.48 6.45 -7.52
CA THR A 24 10.04 6.04 -8.82
C THR A 24 9.20 6.58 -9.98
N ARG A 25 9.77 6.50 -11.18
CA ARG A 25 9.09 6.84 -12.45
C ARG A 25 8.33 5.67 -13.06
N GLU A 26 8.34 4.51 -12.42
CA GLU A 26 7.71 3.29 -12.90
C GLU A 26 6.40 3.00 -12.14
N GLU A 27 5.46 2.32 -12.80
CA GLU A 27 4.27 1.80 -12.11
C GLU A 27 4.67 0.61 -11.21
N LEU A 28 4.19 0.65 -9.96
CA LEU A 28 4.45 -0.43 -9.01
C LEU A 28 3.18 -1.25 -8.77
N LEU A 29 3.37 -2.56 -8.59
CA LEU A 29 2.38 -3.44 -7.98
C LEU A 29 2.64 -3.48 -6.49
N CYS A 30 1.65 -3.09 -5.70
CA CYS A 30 1.77 -3.04 -4.24
C CYS A 30 0.69 -3.89 -3.57
N TYR A 31 0.96 -4.30 -2.33
CA TYR A 31 -0.08 -4.71 -1.41
C TYR A 31 0.09 -4.08 -0.02
N VAL A 32 -1.03 -3.90 0.66
CA VAL A 32 -1.10 -3.65 2.10
C VAL A 32 -1.83 -4.81 2.75
N ALA A 33 -1.20 -5.42 3.74
CA ALA A 33 -1.80 -6.43 4.58
C ALA A 33 -2.14 -5.84 5.96
N ILE A 34 -3.40 -5.99 6.36
CA ILE A 34 -3.92 -5.56 7.68
C ILE A 34 -5.19 -6.36 8.00
N ASN A 35 -5.42 -6.67 9.28
CA ASN A 35 -6.57 -7.47 9.75
C ASN A 35 -6.72 -8.84 9.06
N GLY A 36 -5.61 -9.47 8.65
CA GLY A 36 -5.64 -10.75 7.92
C GLY A 36 -5.99 -10.65 6.44
N TYR A 37 -6.30 -9.46 5.91
CA TYR A 37 -6.58 -9.24 4.49
C TYR A 37 -5.37 -8.65 3.77
N LYS A 38 -5.17 -9.05 2.50
CA LYS A 38 -4.16 -8.48 1.59
C LYS A 38 -4.86 -7.69 0.49
N ILE A 39 -4.72 -6.37 0.52
CA ILE A 39 -5.28 -5.46 -0.47
C ILE A 39 -4.20 -5.16 -1.51
N LYS A 40 -4.35 -5.69 -2.72
CA LYS A 40 -3.46 -5.41 -3.85
C LYS A 40 -3.94 -4.17 -4.60
N PHE A 41 -3.01 -3.40 -5.15
CA PHE A 41 -3.32 -2.21 -5.95
C PHE A 41 -2.14 -1.83 -6.85
N ARG A 42 -2.43 -1.04 -7.88
CA ARG A 42 -1.39 -0.37 -8.68
C ARG A 42 -1.06 0.97 -8.06
N LEU A 43 0.22 1.31 -8.02
CA LEU A 43 0.69 2.58 -7.53
C LEU A 43 1.40 3.33 -8.67
N PRO A 44 0.74 4.37 -9.24
CA PRO A 44 1.30 5.12 -10.36
C PRO A 44 2.65 5.78 -10.02
N PRO A 45 3.47 6.09 -11.03
CA PRO A 45 4.71 6.84 -10.88
C PRO A 45 4.51 8.14 -10.08
N LEU A 46 5.46 8.46 -9.19
CA LEU A 46 5.50 9.72 -8.45
C LEU A 46 4.18 10.08 -7.72
N ASN A 47 3.39 9.07 -7.34
CA ASN A 47 2.05 9.26 -6.77
C ASN A 47 1.89 8.51 -5.44
N SER A 48 0.90 8.95 -4.65
CA SER A 48 0.54 8.33 -3.38
C SER A 48 -0.70 7.45 -3.51
N SER A 49 -0.72 6.37 -2.74
CA SER A 49 -1.91 5.56 -2.57
C SER A 49 -2.99 6.33 -1.81
N LYS A 50 -4.22 5.82 -1.86
CA LYS A 50 -5.20 6.16 -0.83
C LYS A 50 -4.71 5.70 0.55
N TRP A 51 -5.30 6.25 1.61
CA TRP A 51 -5.09 5.73 2.95
C TRP A 51 -5.78 4.36 3.10
N TYR A 52 -5.02 3.36 3.52
CA TYR A 52 -5.55 2.06 3.95
C TYR A 52 -5.62 2.06 5.47
N LYS A 53 -6.81 1.88 6.03
CA LYS A 53 -7.02 1.87 7.48
C LYS A 53 -7.29 0.47 8.01
N ALA A 54 -6.97 0.25 9.28
CA ALA A 54 -7.42 -0.91 10.02
C ALA A 54 -8.95 -0.85 10.24
N THR A 55 -9.55 -2.00 10.54
CA THR A 55 -10.98 -2.12 10.85
C THR A 55 -11.27 -2.04 12.34
N ASP A 56 -10.23 -2.09 13.17
CA ASP A 56 -10.30 -2.10 14.62
C ASP A 56 -9.22 -1.17 15.19
N THR A 57 -9.53 -0.43 16.25
CA THR A 57 -8.66 0.57 16.87
C THR A 57 -7.49 -0.05 17.66
N ARG A 58 -7.56 -1.34 17.97
CA ARG A 58 -6.48 -2.09 18.64
C ARG A 58 -5.25 -2.28 17.75
N PHE A 59 -5.40 -2.20 16.42
CA PHE A 59 -4.29 -2.24 15.50
C PHE A 59 -3.50 -0.93 15.51
N ASN A 60 -2.19 -1.03 15.29
CA ASN A 60 -1.26 0.08 15.22
C ASN A 60 -0.35 -0.05 13.96
N SER A 61 0.63 0.83 13.81
CA SER A 61 1.54 0.86 12.65
C SER A 61 2.29 -0.45 12.41
N SER A 62 2.68 -1.18 13.48
CA SER A 62 3.45 -2.43 13.35
C SER A 62 2.64 -3.60 12.80
N HIS A 63 1.31 -3.48 12.76
CA HIS A 63 0.43 -4.52 12.24
C HIS A 63 0.24 -4.44 10.72
N PHE A 64 0.68 -3.35 10.09
CA PHE A 64 0.68 -3.23 8.65
C PHE A 64 1.89 -3.94 8.06
N SER A 65 1.65 -4.79 7.05
CA SER A 65 2.73 -5.29 6.19
C SER A 65 2.52 -4.73 4.78
N THR A 66 3.54 -4.03 4.29
CA THR A 66 3.54 -3.41 2.96
C THR A 66 4.57 -4.07 2.07
N TRP A 67 4.24 -4.23 0.80
CA TRP A 67 5.19 -4.68 -0.21
C TRP A 67 4.87 -4.00 -1.52
N CYS A 68 5.91 -3.64 -2.27
CA CYS A 68 5.80 -3.10 -3.61
C CYS A 68 6.94 -3.63 -4.47
N ASP A 69 6.66 -3.87 -5.74
CA ASP A 69 7.67 -4.19 -6.74
C ASP A 69 7.24 -3.66 -8.11
N TYR A 70 8.16 -3.68 -9.08
CA TYR A 70 7.90 -3.14 -10.41
C TYR A 70 6.81 -3.95 -11.12
N MET A 71 5.78 -3.27 -11.66
CA MET A 71 4.66 -3.94 -12.34
C MET A 71 5.12 -4.80 -13.53
N GLU A 72 6.17 -4.39 -14.22
CA GLU A 72 6.75 -5.11 -15.37
C GLU A 72 7.18 -6.54 -15.03
N LEU A 73 7.59 -6.79 -13.78
CA LEU A 73 8.04 -8.11 -13.31
C LEU A 73 6.89 -9.10 -13.11
N TYR A 74 5.63 -8.63 -13.21
CA TYR A 74 4.45 -9.46 -13.00
C TYR A 74 3.44 -9.38 -14.16
N PRO A 75 3.74 -10.01 -15.31
CA PRO A 75 2.89 -10.01 -16.50
C PRO A 75 1.43 -10.45 -16.22
N GLN A 76 1.23 -11.39 -15.29
CA GLN A 76 -0.08 -11.88 -14.87
C GLN A 76 -0.99 -10.81 -14.25
N TYR A 77 -0.44 -9.68 -13.82
CA TYR A 77 -1.19 -8.57 -13.23
C TYR A 77 -1.35 -7.36 -14.16
N GLN A 78 -0.66 -7.33 -15.30
CA GLN A 78 -0.68 -6.19 -16.24
C GLN A 78 -2.08 -5.85 -16.78
N LYS A 79 -2.95 -6.85 -16.94
CA LYS A 79 -4.35 -6.65 -17.38
C LYS A 79 -5.37 -6.75 -16.25
N LYS A 80 -4.93 -7.02 -15.01
CA LYS A 80 -5.82 -7.20 -13.87
C LYS A 80 -6.23 -5.84 -13.31
N ARG A 81 -7.54 -5.64 -13.12
CA ARG A 81 -8.10 -4.54 -12.36
C ARG A 81 -8.20 -4.95 -10.89
N PHE A 82 -7.70 -4.09 -10.01
CA PHE A 82 -7.78 -4.25 -8.55
C PHE A 82 -8.85 -3.33 -7.98
#